data_AF-A0A3G8JRN6-F1
#
_entry.id   AF-A0A3G8JRN6-F1
#
_cell.length_a   1.000
_cell.length_b   1.000
_cell.length_c   1.000
_cell.angle_alpha   90.00
_cell.angle_beta   90.00
_cell.angle_gamma   90.00
#
_symmetry.space_group_name_H-M   'P 1'
#
loop_
_entity.id
_entity.type
_entity.pdbx_description
1 polymer ?
#
loop_
_entity_poly.entity_id
_entity_poly.type
_entity_poly.pdbx_seq_one_letter_code
_entity_poly.pdbx_strand_id
1 'polypeptide(L)'
;MPEPHRETPRAALKDLNNLPADSPITARRYVYAVPDGEPDPEQNWMDLYLPAEAQEDATPLVILIHGGAWQSQIGADSFEPFARHLAERGLGVLNVEYRRVGSGGGWPTTFTDVAAALDMVPDIDRQIPQLDHRNAVVVGHSAGGQLAMWGGTRHKLNSDEVGAKPEFRPTHVISLAGPLDMRRAVALGDDRIVKVMGGTPAEVPDRYTSVDPIQNIDPNTPVVAVAGTDDKVVPPVLATRYVSAVKAADGDAYSVIMPGENHVSIVDSRTPAFRQVVEIITREANDAHAEGA
;
A
#
# COMPACT_ATOMS: atom_id res chain seq x y z
N MET A 1 3.68 36.95 -20.37
CA MET A 1 4.47 36.83 -19.13
C MET A 1 4.37 35.37 -18.70
N PRO A 2 5.33 34.51 -19.03
CA PRO A 2 5.30 33.12 -18.57
C PRO A 2 5.77 33.07 -17.11
N GLU A 3 5.02 32.35 -16.26
CA GLU A 3 5.36 32.11 -14.85
C GLU A 3 6.60 31.22 -14.70
N PRO A 4 7.39 31.39 -13.62
CA PRO A 4 8.58 30.59 -13.39
C PRO A 4 8.21 29.17 -12.97
N HIS A 5 8.75 28.19 -13.71
CA HIS A 5 8.81 26.79 -13.29
C HIS A 5 9.44 26.70 -11.90
N ARG A 6 8.65 26.27 -10.90
CA ARG A 6 9.21 25.77 -9.64
C ARG A 6 9.64 24.33 -9.89
N GLU A 7 10.95 24.13 -10.02
CA GLU A 7 11.56 22.81 -9.91
C GLU A 7 11.21 22.22 -8.54
N THR A 8 10.48 21.10 -8.54
CA THR A 8 10.31 20.27 -7.35
C THR A 8 11.66 19.64 -7.03
N PRO A 9 12.15 19.66 -5.77
CA PRO A 9 13.39 18.98 -5.43
C PRO A 9 13.22 17.48 -5.65
N ARG A 10 13.96 16.93 -6.61
CA ARG A 10 14.18 15.48 -6.76
C ARG A 10 14.91 15.05 -5.49
N ALA A 11 14.22 14.39 -4.56
CA ALA A 11 14.86 13.90 -3.34
C ALA A 11 15.95 12.90 -3.77
N ALA A 12 17.21 13.22 -3.45
CA ALA A 12 18.32 12.30 -3.72
C ALA A 12 18.03 10.95 -3.03
N LEU A 13 18.30 9.85 -3.73
CA LEU A 13 18.29 8.50 -3.16
C LEU A 13 19.01 8.56 -1.80
N LYS A 14 18.31 8.26 -0.70
CA LYS A 14 18.94 8.23 0.62
C LYS A 14 19.97 7.10 0.61
N ASP A 15 21.19 7.40 1.06
CA ASP A 15 22.16 6.37 1.37
C ASP A 15 21.72 5.68 2.66
N LEU A 16 20.91 4.62 2.52
CA LEU A 16 20.37 3.84 3.62
C LEU A 16 21.47 3.10 4.42
N ASN A 17 22.71 3.07 3.93
CA ASN A 17 23.84 2.50 4.65
C ASN A 17 24.34 3.41 5.79
N ASN A 18 23.88 4.66 5.86
CA ASN A 18 24.28 5.64 6.87
C ASN A 18 23.21 5.85 7.96
N LEU A 19 22.72 4.74 8.53
CA LEU A 19 21.90 4.80 9.75
C LEU A 19 22.77 5.14 10.97
N PRO A 20 22.25 5.87 11.97
CA PRO A 20 22.96 6.04 13.24
C PRO A 20 23.34 4.67 13.81
N ALA A 21 24.57 4.52 14.30
CA ALA A 21 25.12 3.25 14.80
C ALA A 21 24.29 2.61 15.94
N ASP A 22 23.38 3.37 16.57
CA ASP A 22 22.51 2.95 17.67
C ASP A 22 21.05 2.67 17.23
N SER A 23 20.74 2.71 15.93
CA SER A 23 19.39 2.36 15.44
C SER A 23 19.20 0.84 15.54
N PRO A 24 18.20 0.35 16.30
CA PRO A 24 17.91 -1.09 16.38
C PRO A 24 17.26 -1.61 15.07
N ILE A 25 17.17 -0.79 14.03
CA ILE A 25 16.59 -1.11 12.73
C ILE A 25 17.66 -0.96 11.65
N THR A 26 17.78 -1.97 10.78
CA THR A 26 18.58 -1.91 9.55
C THR A 26 17.68 -1.57 8.36
N ALA A 27 18.23 -0.92 7.33
CA ALA A 27 17.50 -0.58 6.11
C ALA A 27 18.29 -0.99 4.86
N ARG A 28 17.62 -1.59 3.88
CA ARG A 28 18.23 -1.99 2.60
C ARG A 28 17.29 -1.73 1.44
N ARG A 29 17.79 -1.10 0.38
CA ARG A 29 17.03 -0.86 -0.85
C ARG A 29 17.11 -2.06 -1.80
N TYR A 30 15.97 -2.38 -2.41
CA TYR A 30 15.83 -3.30 -3.52
C TYR A 30 15.22 -2.55 -4.72
N VAL A 31 15.73 -2.81 -5.91
CA VAL A 31 15.15 -2.31 -7.17
C VAL A 31 14.41 -3.47 -7.82
N TYR A 32 13.11 -3.31 -8.06
CA TYR A 32 12.30 -4.34 -8.70
C TYR A 32 12.28 -4.15 -10.21
N ALA A 33 12.24 -5.25 -10.96
CA ALA A 33 12.12 -5.21 -12.40
C ALA A 33 10.71 -4.79 -12.81
N VAL A 34 10.55 -4.14 -13.96
CA VAL A 34 9.25 -3.82 -14.55
C VAL A 34 9.05 -4.65 -15.83
N PRO A 35 7.84 -5.12 -16.15
CA PRO A 35 7.61 -6.02 -17.29
C PRO A 35 8.04 -5.46 -18.66
N ASP A 36 7.87 -4.16 -18.87
CA ASP A 36 8.01 -3.53 -20.20
C ASP A 36 9.14 -2.49 -20.26
N GLY A 37 10.30 -2.78 -19.66
CA GLY A 37 11.50 -1.95 -19.83
C GLY A 37 12.52 -2.07 -18.70
N GLU A 38 13.47 -1.15 -18.69
CA GLU A 38 14.42 -1.03 -17.60
C GLU A 38 13.75 -0.36 -16.39
N PRO A 39 13.99 -0.86 -15.17
CA PRO A 39 13.50 -0.20 -13.98
C PRO A 39 14.15 1.18 -13.83
N ASP A 40 13.35 2.17 -13.44
CA ASP A 40 13.87 3.46 -13.00
C ASP A 40 14.31 3.34 -11.53
N PRO A 41 15.61 3.28 -11.20
CA PRO A 41 16.07 3.06 -9.83
C PRO A 41 15.67 4.20 -8.88
N GLU A 42 15.16 5.33 -9.38
CA GLU A 42 14.60 6.41 -8.56
C GLU A 42 13.13 6.20 -8.18
N GLN A 43 12.40 5.34 -8.90
CA GLN A 43 10.95 5.16 -8.73
C GLN A 43 10.49 3.70 -8.68
N ASN A 44 11.36 2.75 -9.00
CA ASN A 44 11.10 1.31 -9.01
C ASN A 44 11.92 0.59 -7.93
N TRP A 45 11.67 0.98 -6.68
CA TRP A 45 12.38 0.43 -5.53
C TRP A 45 11.46 0.19 -4.35
N MET A 46 11.95 -0.63 -3.42
CA MET A 46 11.38 -0.78 -2.08
C MET A 46 12.50 -0.82 -1.04
N ASP A 47 12.26 -0.17 0.09
CA ASP A 47 13.19 -0.19 1.22
C ASP A 47 12.71 -1.21 2.24
N LEU A 48 13.55 -2.19 2.51
CA LEU A 48 13.36 -3.18 3.56
C LEU A 48 13.92 -2.62 4.88
N TYR A 49 13.05 -2.43 5.86
CA TYR A 49 13.39 -2.15 7.24
C TYR A 49 13.27 -3.43 8.07
N LEU A 50 14.32 -3.78 8.80
CA LEU A 50 14.34 -4.99 9.64
C LEU A 50 14.79 -4.65 11.06
N PRO A 51 14.20 -5.28 12.09
CA PRO A 51 14.79 -5.34 13.41
C PRO A 51 16.23 -5.88 13.34
N ALA A 52 17.17 -5.27 14.07
CA ALA A 52 18.58 -5.63 14.04
C ALA A 52 18.86 -6.97 14.75
N GLU A 53 18.03 -7.33 15.73
CA GLU A 53 18.09 -8.62 16.40
C GLU A 53 17.11 -9.58 15.73
N ALA A 54 17.63 -10.71 15.26
CA ALA A 54 16.81 -11.80 14.77
C ALA A 54 15.94 -12.34 15.93
N GLN A 55 14.64 -12.41 15.71
CA GLN A 55 13.75 -13.10 16.64
C GLN A 55 13.97 -14.62 16.54
N GLU A 56 13.68 -15.35 17.62
CA GLU A 56 13.76 -16.83 17.61
C GLU A 56 12.76 -17.43 16.60
N ASP A 57 11.63 -16.75 16.39
CA ASP A 57 10.62 -17.03 15.37
C ASP A 57 10.84 -16.15 14.12
N ALA A 58 10.28 -16.58 12.99
CA ALA A 58 10.41 -15.82 11.76
C ALA A 58 9.65 -14.48 11.85
N THR A 59 10.26 -13.42 11.34
CA THR A 59 9.78 -12.04 11.45
C THR A 59 8.57 -11.83 10.52
N PRO A 60 7.39 -11.43 11.05
CA PRO A 60 6.22 -11.14 10.21
C PRO A 60 6.51 -9.99 9.25
N LEU A 61 6.03 -10.12 8.01
CA LEU A 61 6.29 -9.16 6.93
C LEU A 61 5.10 -8.23 6.70
N VAL A 62 5.35 -6.92 6.68
CA VAL A 62 4.42 -5.89 6.25
C VAL A 62 4.92 -5.21 4.98
N ILE A 63 4.06 -5.08 3.98
CA ILE A 63 4.34 -4.28 2.78
C ILE A 63 3.55 -2.99 2.88
N LEU A 64 4.23 -1.84 2.94
CA LEU A 64 3.63 -0.51 2.98
C LEU A 64 3.55 0.10 1.59
N ILE A 65 2.36 0.60 1.24
CA ILE A 65 2.11 1.36 0.01
C ILE A 65 1.61 2.75 0.38
N HIS A 66 2.41 3.77 0.04
CA HIS A 66 2.11 5.15 0.39
C HIS A 66 0.94 5.74 -0.42
N GLY A 67 0.32 6.77 0.14
CA GLY A 67 -0.73 7.57 -0.48
C GLY A 67 -0.19 8.68 -1.40
N GLY A 68 -0.91 9.80 -1.48
CA GLY A 68 -0.54 10.93 -2.34
C GLY A 68 -1.39 11.08 -3.60
N ALA A 69 -2.60 10.51 -3.59
CA ALA A 69 -3.56 10.59 -4.68
C ALA A 69 -2.97 10.17 -6.05
N TRP A 70 -2.07 9.19 -6.04
CA TRP A 70 -1.33 8.70 -7.21
C TRP A 70 -0.54 9.79 -7.95
N GLN A 71 -0.23 10.92 -7.30
CA GLN A 71 0.51 12.03 -7.92
C GLN A 71 1.93 12.14 -7.34
N SER A 72 2.86 12.62 -8.15
CA SER A 72 4.30 12.55 -7.87
C SER A 72 4.81 13.41 -6.69
N GLN A 73 3.96 14.22 -6.05
CA GLN A 73 4.40 15.11 -4.95
C GLN A 73 4.69 14.39 -3.63
N ILE A 74 4.17 13.18 -3.44
CA ILE A 74 4.38 12.37 -2.23
C ILE A 74 4.91 11.01 -2.68
N GLY A 75 6.06 10.61 -2.15
CA GLY A 75 6.71 9.31 -2.37
C GLY A 75 6.79 8.47 -1.10
N ALA A 76 7.41 7.30 -1.22
CA ALA A 76 7.62 6.36 -0.13
C ALA A 76 8.52 6.92 0.97
N ASP A 77 9.36 7.92 0.68
CA ASP A 77 10.16 8.65 1.66
C ASP A 77 9.32 9.30 2.77
N SER A 78 8.10 9.73 2.44
CA SER A 78 7.14 10.25 3.43
C SER A 78 6.60 9.18 4.40
N PHE A 79 6.73 7.90 4.05
CA PHE A 79 6.30 6.74 4.85
C PHE A 79 7.46 6.08 5.60
N GLU A 80 8.70 6.55 5.46
CA GLU A 80 9.84 6.03 6.23
C GLU A 80 9.59 6.04 7.75
N PRO A 81 9.07 7.12 8.38
CA PRO A 81 8.78 7.09 9.81
C PRO A 81 7.76 6.01 10.19
N PHE A 82 6.79 5.74 9.33
CA PHE A 82 5.81 4.68 9.53
C PHE A 82 6.48 3.31 9.45
N ALA A 83 7.31 3.08 8.43
CA ALA A 83 8.05 1.84 8.27
C ALA A 83 8.95 1.55 9.48
N ARG A 84 9.66 2.58 9.98
CA ARG A 84 10.50 2.46 11.19
C ARG A 84 9.69 2.13 12.43
N HIS A 85 8.55 2.79 12.66
CA HIS A 85 7.71 2.49 13.82
C HIS A 85 7.15 1.06 13.80
N LEU A 86 6.83 0.52 12.64
CA LEU A 86 6.44 -0.89 12.51
C LEU A 86 7.64 -1.83 12.75
N ALA A 87 8.82 -1.48 12.22
CA ALA A 87 10.01 -2.27 12.46
C ALA A 87 10.45 -2.28 13.93
N GLU A 88 10.26 -1.17 14.66
CA GLU A 88 10.46 -1.08 16.12
C GLU A 88 9.51 -1.98 16.91
N ARG A 89 8.40 -2.44 16.30
CA ARG A 89 7.49 -3.45 16.87
C ARG A 89 7.90 -4.89 16.54
N GLY A 90 9.06 -5.08 15.91
CA GLY A 90 9.55 -6.41 15.55
C GLY A 90 9.02 -6.94 14.22
N LEU A 91 8.55 -6.06 13.32
CA LEU A 91 8.06 -6.44 11.99
C LEU A 91 9.12 -6.19 10.92
N GLY A 92 9.20 -7.03 9.90
CA GLY A 92 9.90 -6.73 8.67
C GLY A 92 9.01 -5.83 7.82
N VAL A 93 9.55 -4.74 7.27
CA VAL A 93 8.73 -3.78 6.52
C VAL A 93 9.33 -3.46 5.15
N LEU A 94 8.59 -3.77 4.08
CA LEU A 94 8.91 -3.31 2.73
C LEU A 94 8.12 -2.06 2.42
N ASN A 95 8.79 -0.91 2.33
CA ASN A 95 8.18 0.37 1.95
C ASN A 95 8.35 0.62 0.45
N VAL A 96 7.25 0.55 -0.30
CA VAL A 96 7.25 0.50 -1.77
C VAL A 96 7.13 1.90 -2.38
N GLU A 97 8.07 2.25 -3.25
CA GLU A 97 7.96 3.36 -4.20
C GLU A 97 7.43 2.84 -5.54
N TYR A 98 6.67 3.66 -6.28
CA TYR A 98 6.11 3.31 -7.59
C TYR A 98 5.90 4.55 -8.47
N ARG A 99 5.94 4.44 -9.81
CA ARG A 99 5.71 5.63 -10.67
C ARG A 99 4.29 6.17 -10.53
N ARG A 100 4.16 7.49 -10.54
CA ARG A 100 2.91 8.23 -10.29
C ARG A 100 2.58 9.20 -11.42
N VAL A 101 1.34 9.69 -11.44
CA VAL A 101 0.91 10.72 -12.37
C VAL A 101 1.77 11.97 -12.17
N GLY A 102 2.37 12.46 -13.26
CA GLY A 102 3.35 13.56 -13.23
C GLY A 102 4.81 13.10 -13.23
N SER A 103 5.08 11.79 -13.09
CA SER A 103 6.42 11.20 -13.18
C SER A 103 6.46 9.89 -13.97
N GLY A 104 5.57 9.74 -14.96
CA GLY A 104 5.52 8.56 -15.85
C GLY A 104 4.56 7.45 -15.40
N GLY A 105 3.84 7.64 -14.29
CA GLY A 105 2.76 6.76 -13.83
C GLY A 105 1.37 7.14 -14.37
N GLY A 106 0.33 6.68 -13.67
CA GLY A 106 -1.03 6.63 -14.18
C GLY A 106 -1.35 5.27 -14.78
N TRP A 107 -2.53 5.13 -15.39
CA TRP A 107 -2.91 3.89 -16.06
C TRP A 107 -2.03 3.63 -17.30
N PRO A 108 -1.50 2.41 -17.49
CA PRO A 108 -1.49 1.28 -16.55
C PRO A 108 -0.26 1.28 -15.61
N THR A 109 0.76 2.08 -15.91
CA THR A 109 2.10 2.05 -15.30
C THR A 109 2.11 2.01 -13.77
N THR A 110 1.29 2.81 -13.08
CA THR A 110 1.24 2.79 -11.60
C THR A 110 0.82 1.44 -11.06
N PHE A 111 -0.14 0.78 -11.71
CA PHE A 111 -0.63 -0.53 -11.31
C PHE A 111 0.40 -1.61 -11.66
N THR A 112 1.00 -1.53 -12.85
CA THR A 112 2.11 -2.41 -13.26
C THR A 112 3.27 -2.37 -12.27
N ASP A 113 3.66 -1.17 -11.82
CA ASP A 113 4.76 -0.98 -10.88
C ASP A 113 4.47 -1.59 -9.51
N VAL A 114 3.27 -1.37 -8.97
CA VAL A 114 2.88 -1.95 -7.68
C VAL A 114 2.76 -3.47 -7.77
N ALA A 115 2.22 -4.00 -8.88
CA ALA A 115 2.19 -5.44 -9.11
C ALA A 115 3.61 -6.04 -9.12
N ALA A 116 4.51 -5.44 -9.89
CA ALA A 116 5.90 -5.91 -9.98
C ALA A 116 6.66 -5.81 -8.65
N ALA A 117 6.41 -4.75 -7.87
CA ALA A 117 6.95 -4.60 -6.53
C ALA A 117 6.48 -5.75 -5.61
N LEU A 118 5.16 -6.03 -5.58
CA LEU A 118 4.61 -7.13 -4.80
C LEU A 118 5.18 -8.48 -5.25
N ASP A 119 5.32 -8.71 -6.55
CA ASP A 119 5.84 -9.97 -7.10
C ASP A 119 7.35 -10.18 -6.86
N MET A 120 8.08 -9.15 -6.43
CA MET A 120 9.48 -9.28 -5.95
C MET A 120 9.58 -9.82 -4.52
N VAL A 121 8.50 -9.79 -3.73
CA VAL A 121 8.52 -10.19 -2.31
C VAL A 121 9.09 -11.59 -2.09
N PRO A 122 8.72 -12.65 -2.85
CA PRO A 122 9.28 -13.98 -2.68
C PRO A 122 10.79 -14.05 -2.94
N ASP A 123 11.32 -13.17 -3.80
CA ASP A 123 12.75 -13.09 -4.11
C ASP A 123 13.56 -12.43 -3.00
N ILE A 124 12.96 -11.42 -2.34
CA ILE A 124 13.55 -10.76 -1.18
C ILE A 124 13.54 -11.71 0.02
N ASP A 125 12.43 -12.39 0.27
CA ASP A 125 12.29 -13.36 1.35
C ASP A 125 13.35 -14.45 1.28
N ARG A 126 13.58 -15.04 0.09
CA ARG A 126 14.66 -16.04 -0.12
C ARG A 126 16.07 -15.51 0.18
N GLN A 127 16.28 -14.20 0.16
CA GLN A 127 17.58 -13.58 0.48
C GLN A 127 17.71 -13.23 1.97
N ILE A 128 16.61 -13.20 2.72
CA ILE A 128 16.54 -12.74 4.10
C ILE A 128 15.92 -13.85 4.96
N PRO A 129 16.75 -14.75 5.53
CA PRO A 129 16.26 -15.92 6.29
C PRO A 129 15.39 -15.59 7.51
N GLN A 130 15.39 -14.33 7.96
CA GLN A 130 14.60 -13.86 9.08
C GLN A 130 13.16 -13.52 8.70
N LEU A 131 12.84 -13.29 7.42
CA LEU A 131 11.48 -12.97 6.99
C LEU A 131 10.62 -14.22 6.83
N ASP A 132 9.32 -14.07 7.06
CA ASP A 132 8.31 -15.04 6.64
C ASP A 132 7.25 -14.40 5.76
N HIS A 133 7.45 -14.44 4.43
CA HIS A 133 6.47 -13.93 3.48
C HIS A 133 5.18 -14.74 3.41
N ARG A 134 5.13 -15.98 3.95
CA ARG A 134 3.94 -16.84 3.87
C ARG A 134 2.76 -16.25 4.63
N ASN A 135 3.02 -15.27 5.51
CA ASN A 135 2.05 -14.59 6.36
C ASN A 135 2.12 -13.06 6.23
N ALA A 136 2.40 -12.59 5.02
CA ALA A 136 2.61 -11.17 4.78
C ALA A 136 1.31 -10.36 4.72
N VAL A 137 1.33 -9.19 5.35
CA VAL A 137 0.23 -8.20 5.36
C VAL A 137 0.57 -7.05 4.42
N VAL A 138 -0.33 -6.73 3.48
CA VAL A 138 -0.18 -5.52 2.66
C VAL A 138 -1.02 -4.40 3.26
N VAL A 139 -0.39 -3.28 3.54
CA VAL A 139 -1.01 -2.11 4.14
C VAL A 139 -0.82 -0.92 3.22
N GLY A 140 -1.86 -0.11 3.05
CA GLY A 140 -1.69 1.13 2.31
C GLY A 140 -2.58 2.26 2.78
N HIS A 141 -2.14 3.49 2.50
CA HIS A 141 -2.89 4.70 2.84
C HIS A 141 -3.48 5.38 1.62
N SER A 142 -4.73 5.84 1.69
CA SER A 142 -5.36 6.62 0.61
C SER A 142 -5.27 5.88 -0.74
N ALA A 143 -4.65 6.48 -1.75
CA ALA A 143 -4.28 5.83 -3.00
C ALA A 143 -3.60 4.46 -2.80
N GLY A 144 -2.61 4.39 -1.90
CA GLY A 144 -1.94 3.14 -1.52
C GLY A 144 -2.88 2.14 -0.85
N GLY A 145 -3.90 2.61 -0.12
CA GLY A 145 -4.91 1.76 0.51
C GLY A 145 -5.86 1.13 -0.50
N GLN A 146 -6.09 1.77 -1.65
CA GLN A 146 -6.76 1.14 -2.79
C GLN A 146 -5.82 0.14 -3.49
N LEU A 147 -4.56 0.52 -3.72
CA LEU A 147 -3.56 -0.33 -4.37
C LEU A 147 -3.27 -1.61 -3.56
N ALA A 148 -3.26 -1.52 -2.23
CA ALA A 148 -3.14 -2.66 -1.32
C ALA A 148 -4.29 -3.66 -1.50
N MET A 149 -5.53 -3.16 -1.49
CA MET A 149 -6.73 -3.99 -1.66
C MET A 149 -6.78 -4.64 -3.04
N TRP A 150 -6.51 -3.89 -4.09
CA TRP A 150 -6.37 -4.44 -5.44
C TRP A 150 -5.25 -5.49 -5.52
N GLY A 151 -4.10 -5.21 -4.89
CA GLY A 151 -2.93 -6.08 -4.81
C GLY A 151 -3.25 -7.47 -4.25
N GLY A 152 -4.12 -7.55 -3.25
CA GLY A 152 -4.60 -8.81 -2.67
C GLY A 152 -5.50 -9.62 -3.61
N THR A 153 -6.23 -8.97 -4.50
CA THR A 153 -7.22 -9.61 -5.38
C THR A 153 -6.69 -9.92 -6.78
N ARG A 154 -5.43 -9.54 -7.10
CA ARG A 154 -4.81 -9.71 -8.45
C ARG A 154 -4.91 -11.12 -9.01
N HIS A 155 -4.94 -12.12 -8.13
CA HIS A 155 -4.97 -13.51 -8.50
C HIS A 155 -6.31 -14.00 -9.08
N LYS A 156 -7.36 -13.17 -8.97
CA LYS A 156 -8.69 -13.40 -9.55
C LYS A 156 -8.87 -12.72 -10.92
N LEU A 157 -7.92 -11.88 -11.32
CA LEU A 157 -7.96 -11.17 -12.58
C LEU A 157 -7.79 -12.12 -13.76
N ASN A 158 -8.38 -11.75 -14.90
CA ASN A 158 -8.15 -12.44 -16.17
C ASN A 158 -6.70 -12.24 -16.62
N SER A 159 -6.21 -13.19 -17.43
CA SER A 159 -4.79 -13.27 -17.80
C SER A 159 -4.25 -12.07 -18.60
N ASP A 160 -5.12 -11.27 -19.19
CA ASP A 160 -4.83 -10.07 -19.99
C ASP A 160 -4.96 -8.76 -19.20
N GLU A 161 -5.42 -8.83 -17.95
CA GLU A 161 -5.55 -7.65 -17.08
C GLU A 161 -4.22 -7.26 -16.43
N VAL A 162 -4.10 -5.98 -16.09
CA VAL A 162 -2.89 -5.43 -15.46
C VAL A 162 -2.61 -6.14 -14.13
N GLY A 163 -1.37 -6.59 -13.92
CA GLY A 163 -0.95 -7.23 -12.68
C GLY A 163 -1.52 -8.63 -12.42
N ALA A 164 -2.18 -9.26 -13.40
CA ALA A 164 -2.66 -10.64 -13.29
C ALA A 164 -1.51 -11.66 -13.17
N LYS A 165 -1.85 -12.88 -12.72
CA LYS A 165 -0.91 -13.98 -12.44
C LYS A 165 0.19 -13.59 -11.44
N PRO A 166 -0.18 -13.13 -10.24
CA PRO A 166 0.79 -12.68 -9.26
C PRO A 166 1.64 -13.86 -8.74
N GLU A 167 2.93 -13.60 -8.54
CA GLU A 167 3.86 -14.50 -7.85
C GLU A 167 3.70 -14.40 -6.32
N PHE A 168 3.20 -13.26 -5.85
CA PHE A 168 2.95 -13.00 -4.43
C PHE A 168 1.46 -12.76 -4.14
N ARG A 169 0.97 -13.41 -3.08
CA ARG A 169 -0.36 -13.18 -2.52
C ARG A 169 -0.23 -12.85 -1.03
N PRO A 170 -0.76 -11.70 -0.56
CA PRO A 170 -0.82 -11.43 0.86
C PRO A 170 -1.84 -12.34 1.54
N THR A 171 -1.63 -12.62 2.82
CA THR A 171 -2.64 -13.32 3.63
C THR A 171 -3.67 -12.36 4.19
N HIS A 172 -3.28 -11.12 4.48
CA HIS A 172 -4.16 -10.09 5.02
C HIS A 172 -3.93 -8.75 4.30
N VAL A 173 -4.98 -7.93 4.22
CA VAL A 173 -4.87 -6.58 3.66
C VAL A 173 -5.49 -5.54 4.57
N ILE A 174 -4.78 -4.43 4.78
CA ILE A 174 -5.25 -3.31 5.60
C ILE A 174 -5.27 -2.04 4.75
N SER A 175 -6.45 -1.40 4.67
CA SER A 175 -6.61 -0.10 4.01
C SER A 175 -6.78 1.00 5.04
N LEU A 176 -5.92 2.01 4.98
CA LEU A 176 -5.98 3.21 5.80
C LEU A 176 -6.54 4.36 4.96
N ALA A 177 -7.83 4.67 5.13
CA ALA A 177 -8.55 5.71 4.39
C ALA A 177 -8.47 5.56 2.85
N GLY A 178 -8.51 4.33 2.33
CA GLY A 178 -8.48 4.08 0.88
C GLY A 178 -9.85 4.24 0.19
N PRO A 179 -9.90 4.71 -1.07
CA PRO A 179 -11.13 4.75 -1.86
C PRO A 179 -11.47 3.35 -2.39
N LEU A 180 -12.13 2.55 -1.54
CA LEU A 180 -12.41 1.12 -1.81
C LEU A 180 -13.62 0.88 -2.74
N ASP A 181 -14.32 1.93 -3.16
CA ASP A 181 -15.29 1.95 -4.25
C ASP A 181 -14.98 3.18 -5.11
N MET A 182 -14.12 2.98 -6.11
CA MET A 182 -13.57 4.05 -6.94
C MET A 182 -14.65 4.71 -7.78
N ARG A 183 -15.60 3.93 -8.32
CA ARG A 183 -16.74 4.48 -9.07
C ARG A 183 -17.60 5.41 -8.21
N ARG A 184 -17.87 5.01 -6.96
CA ARG A 184 -18.60 5.85 -6.00
C ARG A 184 -17.81 7.08 -5.58
N ALA A 185 -16.49 6.95 -5.36
CA ALA A 185 -15.62 8.07 -5.04
C ALA A 185 -15.63 9.14 -6.15
N VAL A 186 -15.55 8.73 -7.43
CA VAL A 186 -15.71 9.66 -8.58
C VAL A 186 -17.08 10.33 -8.55
N ALA A 187 -18.16 9.58 -8.31
CA ALA A 187 -19.51 10.14 -8.20
C ALA A 187 -19.69 11.11 -7.01
N LEU A 188 -18.79 11.07 -6.02
CA LEU A 188 -18.72 12.00 -4.89
C LEU A 188 -17.75 13.18 -5.15
N GLY A 189 -17.15 13.26 -6.34
CA GLY A 189 -16.31 14.38 -6.78
C GLY A 189 -14.80 14.13 -6.71
N ASP A 190 -14.34 12.88 -6.61
CA ASP A 190 -12.89 12.59 -6.63
C ASP A 190 -12.31 12.51 -8.06
N ASP A 191 -11.93 13.67 -8.61
CA ASP A 191 -11.31 13.79 -9.93
C ASP A 191 -9.88 13.20 -10.01
N ARG A 192 -9.25 12.90 -8.88
CA ARG A 192 -7.88 12.34 -8.85
C ARG A 192 -7.89 10.89 -9.35
N ILE A 193 -8.99 10.18 -9.07
CA ILE A 193 -9.24 8.84 -9.62
C ILE A 193 -9.39 8.91 -11.14
N VAL A 194 -10.15 9.88 -11.67
CA VAL A 194 -10.30 10.09 -13.12
C VAL A 194 -8.93 10.31 -13.77
N LYS A 195 -8.07 11.11 -13.13
CA LYS A 195 -6.72 11.41 -13.61
C LYS A 195 -5.82 10.18 -13.66
N VAL A 196 -5.75 9.38 -12.59
CA VAL A 196 -4.91 8.16 -12.57
C VAL A 196 -5.44 7.10 -13.53
N MET A 197 -6.76 6.96 -13.65
CA MET A 197 -7.38 5.99 -14.55
C MET A 197 -7.33 6.42 -16.02
N GLY A 198 -7.00 7.68 -16.30
CA GLY A 198 -6.98 8.25 -17.65
C GLY A 198 -8.37 8.32 -18.30
N GLY A 199 -9.42 8.52 -17.49
CA GLY A 199 -10.81 8.59 -17.93
C GLY A 199 -11.81 8.36 -16.79
N THR A 200 -13.05 8.80 -16.99
CA THR A 200 -14.18 8.56 -16.07
C THR A 200 -14.64 7.09 -16.12
N PRO A 201 -15.43 6.62 -15.12
CA PRO A 201 -16.02 5.28 -15.17
C PRO A 201 -16.85 4.96 -16.41
N ALA A 202 -17.38 5.98 -17.10
CA ALA A 202 -18.14 5.84 -18.34
C ALA A 202 -17.23 5.75 -19.58
N GLU A 203 -16.07 6.41 -19.56
CA GLU A 203 -15.14 6.45 -20.69
C GLU A 203 -14.22 5.21 -20.73
N VAL A 204 -13.80 4.72 -19.55
CA VAL A 204 -12.86 3.61 -19.43
C VAL A 204 -13.35 2.52 -18.46
N PRO A 205 -14.57 1.98 -18.66
CA PRO A 205 -15.23 1.11 -17.68
C PRO A 205 -14.42 -0.12 -17.30
N ASP A 206 -13.72 -0.73 -18.25
CA ASP A 206 -12.94 -1.95 -18.02
C ASP A 206 -11.76 -1.72 -17.07
N ARG A 207 -11.14 -0.54 -17.12
CA ARG A 207 -10.04 -0.19 -16.21
C ARG A 207 -10.52 -0.14 -14.76
N TYR A 208 -11.69 0.45 -14.53
CA TYR A 208 -12.30 0.48 -13.19
C TYR A 208 -12.74 -0.92 -12.75
N THR A 209 -13.25 -1.75 -13.65
CA THR A 209 -13.58 -3.14 -13.32
C THR A 209 -12.33 -3.91 -12.86
N SER A 210 -11.19 -3.65 -13.50
CA SER A 210 -9.93 -4.35 -13.21
C SER A 210 -9.29 -4.00 -11.86
N VAL A 211 -9.39 -2.73 -11.41
CA VAL A 211 -8.61 -2.27 -10.23
C VAL A 211 -9.44 -1.71 -9.08
N ASP A 212 -10.74 -1.54 -9.24
CA ASP A 212 -11.62 -1.07 -8.17
C ASP A 212 -11.88 -2.20 -7.15
N PRO A 213 -11.47 -2.05 -5.88
CA PRO A 213 -11.54 -3.15 -4.91
C PRO A 213 -12.92 -3.75 -4.76
N ILE A 214 -13.99 -2.93 -4.69
CA ILE A 214 -15.36 -3.43 -4.46
C ILE A 214 -15.87 -4.35 -5.58
N GLN A 215 -15.23 -4.34 -6.74
CA GLN A 215 -15.59 -5.17 -7.88
C GLN A 215 -14.84 -6.50 -7.92
N ASN A 216 -13.78 -6.63 -7.11
CA ASN A 216 -12.84 -7.76 -7.15
C ASN A 216 -12.73 -8.49 -5.80
N ILE A 217 -13.76 -8.40 -4.95
CA ILE A 217 -13.77 -8.98 -3.60
C ILE A 217 -13.32 -10.45 -3.62
N ASP A 218 -12.33 -10.77 -2.78
CA ASP A 218 -12.00 -12.14 -2.40
C ASP A 218 -12.41 -12.40 -0.96
N PRO A 219 -13.42 -13.25 -0.70
CA PRO A 219 -13.84 -13.54 0.67
C PRO A 219 -12.79 -14.34 1.46
N ASN A 220 -11.77 -14.91 0.80
CA ASN A 220 -10.73 -15.70 1.46
C ASN A 220 -9.53 -14.87 1.95
N THR A 221 -9.49 -13.57 1.66
CA THR A 221 -8.44 -12.66 2.16
C THR A 221 -9.04 -11.78 3.24
N PRO A 222 -8.70 -11.96 4.52
CA PRO A 222 -9.13 -11.07 5.59
C PRO A 222 -8.77 -9.60 5.33
N VAL A 223 -9.74 -8.71 5.63
CA VAL A 223 -9.61 -7.27 5.38
C VAL A 223 -9.89 -6.42 6.60
N VAL A 224 -9.00 -5.46 6.86
CA VAL A 224 -9.24 -4.34 7.78
C VAL A 224 -9.36 -3.03 7.01
N ALA A 225 -10.47 -2.30 7.20
CA ALA A 225 -10.64 -0.95 6.63
C ALA A 225 -10.70 0.11 7.73
N VAL A 226 -9.68 0.95 7.84
CA VAL A 226 -9.58 2.02 8.82
C VAL A 226 -9.95 3.35 8.17
N ALA A 227 -10.80 4.16 8.80
CA ALA A 227 -11.13 5.50 8.31
C ALA A 227 -11.49 6.45 9.47
N GLY A 228 -11.26 7.75 9.29
CA GLY A 228 -11.65 8.79 10.24
C GLY A 228 -13.02 9.38 9.95
N THR A 229 -13.79 9.79 10.96
CA THR A 229 -15.12 10.41 10.76
C THR A 229 -15.06 11.79 10.10
N ASP A 230 -13.94 12.49 10.27
CA ASP A 230 -13.72 13.85 9.77
C ASP A 230 -12.93 13.86 8.46
N ASP A 231 -12.66 12.69 7.87
CA ASP A 231 -12.06 12.55 6.55
C ASP A 231 -12.97 13.15 5.47
N LYS A 232 -12.51 14.25 4.86
CA LYS A 232 -13.18 14.93 3.73
C LYS A 232 -12.53 14.62 2.39
N VAL A 233 -11.45 13.84 2.37
CA VAL A 233 -10.71 13.45 1.17
C VAL A 233 -11.24 12.13 0.65
N VAL A 234 -11.38 11.14 1.54
CA VAL A 234 -11.95 9.82 1.27
C VAL A 234 -13.01 9.54 2.33
N PRO A 235 -14.29 9.75 2.02
CA PRO A 235 -15.35 9.61 3.01
C PRO A 235 -15.39 8.20 3.64
N PRO A 236 -15.54 8.07 4.98
CA PRO A 236 -15.49 6.78 5.70
C PRO A 236 -16.59 5.80 5.26
N VAL A 237 -17.65 6.29 4.61
CA VAL A 237 -18.69 5.44 4.02
C VAL A 237 -18.12 4.44 3.01
N LEU A 238 -17.04 4.79 2.29
CA LEU A 238 -16.41 3.87 1.33
C LEU A 238 -15.79 2.65 2.02
N ALA A 239 -15.16 2.84 3.18
CA ALA A 239 -14.65 1.75 4.01
C ALA A 239 -15.78 0.84 4.52
N THR A 240 -16.83 1.42 5.12
CA THR A 240 -17.96 0.64 5.65
C THR A 240 -18.73 -0.11 4.57
N ARG A 241 -18.86 0.48 3.37
CA ARG A 241 -19.52 -0.14 2.22
C ARG A 241 -18.71 -1.33 1.69
N TYR A 242 -17.40 -1.20 1.58
CA TYR A 242 -16.53 -2.31 1.18
C TYR A 242 -16.61 -3.47 2.18
N VAL A 243 -16.46 -3.20 3.48
CA VAL A 243 -16.59 -4.23 4.53
C VAL A 243 -17.96 -4.92 4.51
N SER A 244 -19.04 -4.15 4.28
CA SER A 244 -20.38 -4.74 4.14
C SER A 244 -20.48 -5.67 2.92
N ALA A 245 -19.82 -5.33 1.82
CA ALA A 245 -19.80 -6.15 0.62
C ALA A 245 -18.97 -7.43 0.80
N VAL A 246 -17.82 -7.36 1.50
CA VAL A 246 -17.03 -8.55 1.85
C VAL A 246 -17.83 -9.50 2.74
N LYS A 247 -18.48 -8.98 3.79
CA LYS A 247 -19.35 -9.79 4.67
C LYS A 247 -20.53 -10.40 3.93
N ALA A 248 -21.11 -9.69 2.96
CA ALA A 248 -22.19 -10.21 2.12
C ALA A 248 -21.72 -11.34 1.17
N ALA A 249 -20.41 -11.45 0.95
CA ALA A 249 -19.77 -12.55 0.23
C ALA A 249 -19.21 -13.63 1.17
N ASP A 250 -19.63 -13.64 2.45
CA ASP A 250 -19.17 -14.56 3.50
C ASP A 250 -17.66 -14.47 3.81
N GLY A 251 -17.02 -13.34 3.50
CA GLY A 251 -15.62 -13.10 3.82
C GLY A 251 -15.39 -12.48 5.20
N ASP A 252 -14.16 -12.61 5.70
CA ASP A 252 -13.74 -11.97 6.95
C ASP A 252 -13.30 -10.52 6.71
N ALA A 253 -14.01 -9.58 7.33
CA ALA A 253 -13.64 -8.18 7.28
C ALA A 253 -14.23 -7.38 8.44
N TYR A 254 -13.54 -6.34 8.85
CA TYR A 254 -14.10 -5.34 9.75
C TYR A 254 -13.56 -3.93 9.47
N SER A 255 -14.31 -2.92 9.89
CA SER A 255 -13.92 -1.53 9.77
C SER A 255 -13.61 -0.92 11.13
N VAL A 256 -12.55 -0.12 11.22
CA VAL A 256 -12.24 0.72 12.38
C VAL A 256 -12.52 2.17 12.02
N ILE A 257 -13.63 2.71 12.52
CA ILE A 257 -14.00 4.11 12.28
C ILE A 257 -13.55 4.96 13.46
N MET A 258 -12.53 5.80 13.24
CA MET A 258 -11.87 6.60 14.27
C MET A 258 -12.56 7.97 14.43
N PRO A 259 -13.22 8.24 15.57
CA PRO A 259 -13.93 9.50 15.79
C PRO A 259 -12.98 10.71 15.81
N GLY A 260 -13.33 11.76 15.07
CA GLY A 260 -12.59 13.03 15.01
C GLY A 260 -11.33 13.01 14.15
N GLU A 261 -10.91 11.84 13.66
CA GLU A 261 -9.72 11.72 12.82
C GLU A 261 -10.01 12.14 11.38
N ASN A 262 -9.03 12.81 10.78
CA ASN A 262 -9.03 13.23 9.37
C ASN A 262 -8.12 12.31 8.51
N HIS A 263 -8.05 12.61 7.21
CA HIS A 263 -7.36 11.80 6.21
C HIS A 263 -5.88 11.52 6.51
N VAL A 264 -5.17 12.47 7.13
CA VAL A 264 -3.72 12.39 7.36
C VAL A 264 -3.42 11.99 8.80
N SER A 265 -4.28 12.35 9.75
CA SER A 265 -4.04 12.10 11.17
C SER A 265 -3.80 10.62 11.52
N ILE A 266 -4.42 9.68 10.80
CA ILE A 266 -4.25 8.24 11.03
C ILE A 266 -2.87 7.69 10.59
N VAL A 267 -2.11 8.47 9.81
CA VAL A 267 -0.74 8.12 9.36
C VAL A 267 0.32 9.13 9.84
N ASP A 268 -0.07 10.16 10.59
CA ASP A 268 0.86 11.13 11.18
C ASP A 268 1.41 10.59 12.50
N SER A 269 2.71 10.30 12.55
CA SER A 269 3.37 9.66 13.70
C SER A 269 3.26 10.41 15.02
N ARG A 270 2.82 11.67 14.99
CA ARG A 270 2.64 12.53 16.17
C ARG A 270 1.26 12.38 16.82
N THR A 271 0.33 11.67 16.19
CA THR A 271 -1.06 11.58 16.66
C THR A 271 -1.32 10.34 17.52
N PRO A 272 -2.34 10.39 18.40
CA PRO A 272 -2.84 9.18 19.06
C PRO A 272 -3.38 8.13 18.09
N ALA A 273 -4.06 8.55 17.02
CA ALA A 273 -4.63 7.64 16.02
C ALA A 273 -3.56 6.79 15.31
N PHE A 274 -2.41 7.38 15.00
CA PHE A 274 -1.28 6.63 14.42
C PHE A 274 -0.83 5.48 15.32
N ARG A 275 -0.77 5.67 16.65
CA ARG A 275 -0.39 4.59 17.57
C ARG A 275 -1.39 3.45 17.52
N GLN A 276 -2.69 3.76 17.46
CA GLN A 276 -3.74 2.75 17.30
C GLN A 276 -3.62 2.03 15.94
N VAL A 277 -3.29 2.74 14.86
CA VAL A 277 -3.03 2.14 13.54
C VAL A 277 -1.84 1.18 13.60
N VAL A 278 -0.71 1.58 14.20
CA VAL A 278 0.46 0.72 14.39
C VAL A 278 0.10 -0.53 15.20
N GLU A 279 -0.70 -0.40 16.27
CA GLU A 279 -1.18 -1.52 17.08
C GLU A 279 -2.06 -2.48 16.28
N ILE A 280 -2.99 -1.96 15.46
CA ILE A 280 -3.82 -2.78 14.57
C ILE A 280 -2.92 -3.57 13.62
N ILE A 281 -2.02 -2.89 12.88
CA ILE A 281 -1.15 -3.55 11.91
C ILE A 281 -0.27 -4.61 12.57
N THR A 282 0.29 -4.31 13.74
CA THR A 282 1.14 -5.24 14.49
C THR A 282 0.37 -6.48 14.91
N ARG A 283 -0.87 -6.31 15.41
CA ARG A 283 -1.72 -7.44 15.76
C ARG A 283 -2.04 -8.29 14.54
N GLU A 284 -2.56 -7.70 13.46
CA GLU A 284 -2.92 -8.46 12.26
C GLU A 284 -1.73 -9.19 11.65
N ALA A 285 -0.53 -8.59 11.66
CA ALA A 285 0.68 -9.23 11.18
C ALA A 285 1.11 -10.42 12.04
N ASN A 286 0.99 -10.31 13.37
CA ASN A 286 1.30 -11.41 14.28
C ASN A 286 0.24 -12.53 14.23
N ASP A 287 -1.04 -12.17 14.12
CA ASP A 287 -2.14 -13.13 14.01
C ASP A 287 -2.02 -13.91 12.69
N ALA A 288 -1.79 -13.21 11.58
CA ALA A 288 -1.48 -13.83 10.28
C ALA A 288 -0.28 -14.77 10.37
N HIS A 289 0.78 -14.37 11.07
CA HIS A 289 1.96 -15.19 11.27
C HIS A 289 1.66 -16.48 12.06
N ALA A 290 0.86 -16.38 13.13
CA ALA A 290 0.47 -17.52 13.95
C ALA A 290 -0.44 -18.52 13.21
N GLU A 291 -1.25 -18.06 12.25
CA GLU A 291 -2.14 -18.94 11.47
C GLU A 291 -1.41 -19.77 10.39
N GLY A 292 -0.27 -19.29 9.88
CA GLY A 292 0.50 -19.99 8.84
C GLY A 292 1.74 -20.75 9.33
N ALA A 293 2.06 -20.70 10.63
CA ALA A 293 3.10 -21.51 11.28
C ALA A 293 2.61 -22.94 11.57
#